data_AF-A0A924WZA6-F1
#
_entry.id   AF-A0A924WZA6-F1
#
_cell.length_a   1.000
_cell.length_b   1.000
_cell.length_c   1.000
_cell.angle_alpha   90.00
_cell.angle_beta   90.00
_cell.angle_gamma   90.00
#
_symmetry.space_group_name_H-M   'P 1'
#
loop_
_entity.id
_entity.type
_entity.pdbx_description
1 polymer ?
#
loop_
_entity_poly.entity_id
_entity_poly.type
_entity_poly.pdbx_seq_one_letter_code
_entity_poly.pdbx_strand_id
1 'polypeptide(L)'
;LGENDYLLNIRDEIQRQFGVTISVTLDAKLRSADDLRIEPGIGNAVLEEENPNADGTTTTAEYLFSSLKQLATATEDRPLIGLMDLYQPTKPLRGDDATYIVRVVEASPAHPLDKMDDVKEQVERDVRRKHAFAKAIEAADSVVKDAAGPGGLSAVAGHKVLTSGWFGAGSPMLADVPEAAGYGNLLVTPIFGLQRGVASKSELPKRDIIKLQTVNKVAVAELFDVKTELTPSQSAGIRSYAGQMVSQQMMTRDTLRDWFDTAAVFKRTGYVPADQPAQAPEKPRQAAPGSPFMPG
;
A
#
# COMPACT_ATOMS: atom_id res chain seq x y z
N LEU A 1 19.66 -38.53 -9.96
CA LEU A 1 19.81 -37.14 -10.44
C LEU A 1 18.76 -36.36 -9.68
N GLY A 2 19.19 -35.60 -8.68
CA GLY A 2 18.27 -35.00 -7.70
C GLY A 2 17.54 -33.81 -8.34
N GLU A 3 16.34 -33.48 -7.84
CA GLU A 3 15.56 -32.32 -8.31
C GLU A 3 16.32 -30.97 -8.21
N ASN A 4 17.44 -30.94 -7.48
CA ASN A 4 18.38 -29.81 -7.38
C ASN A 4 19.33 -29.62 -8.59
N ASP A 5 19.41 -30.58 -9.51
CA ASP A 5 20.38 -30.51 -10.62
C ASP A 5 19.92 -29.58 -11.78
N TYR A 6 18.64 -29.21 -11.86
CA TYR A 6 18.07 -28.50 -13.01
C TYR A 6 18.70 -27.12 -13.28
N LEU A 7 18.77 -26.23 -12.27
CA LEU A 7 19.33 -24.88 -12.46
C LEU A 7 20.84 -24.94 -12.74
N LEU A 8 21.53 -25.92 -12.18
CA LEU A 8 22.96 -26.16 -12.45
C LEU A 8 23.17 -26.62 -13.89
N ASN A 9 22.33 -27.53 -14.39
CA ASN A 9 22.39 -27.99 -15.78
C ASN A 9 22.11 -26.84 -16.77
N ILE A 10 21.10 -26.00 -16.49
CA ILE A 10 20.79 -24.82 -17.31
C ILE A 10 21.94 -23.82 -17.29
N ARG A 11 22.52 -23.56 -16.11
CA ARG A 11 23.69 -22.69 -15.97
C ARG A 11 24.82 -23.18 -16.88
N ASP A 12 25.15 -24.47 -16.81
CA ASP A 12 26.27 -25.05 -17.56
C ASP A 12 26.02 -25.03 -19.07
N GLU A 13 24.76 -25.23 -19.50
CA GLU A 13 24.36 -25.14 -20.90
C GLU A 13 24.48 -23.70 -21.43
N ILE A 14 23.92 -22.72 -20.72
CA ILE A 14 23.95 -21.31 -21.13
C ILE A 14 25.40 -20.77 -21.09
N GLN A 15 26.18 -21.12 -20.06
CA GLN A 15 27.60 -20.77 -19.98
C GLN A 15 28.36 -21.32 -21.20
N ARG A 16 28.13 -22.58 -21.57
CA ARG A 16 28.78 -23.21 -22.72
C ARG A 16 28.36 -22.59 -24.05
N GLN A 17 27.08 -22.27 -24.22
CA GLN A 17 26.54 -21.78 -25.48
C GLN A 17 26.83 -20.29 -25.71
N PHE A 18 26.78 -19.48 -24.67
CA PHE A 18 26.83 -18.02 -24.80
C PHE A 18 28.05 -17.37 -24.13
N GLY A 19 28.86 -18.14 -23.39
CA GLY A 19 30.05 -17.61 -22.72
C GLY A 19 29.75 -16.63 -21.57
N VAL A 20 28.51 -16.60 -21.07
CA VAL A 20 28.07 -15.72 -19.99
C VAL A 20 28.19 -16.41 -18.63
N THR A 21 28.64 -15.70 -17.60
CA THR A 21 28.75 -16.26 -16.24
C THR A 21 27.41 -16.17 -15.51
N ILE A 22 26.79 -17.30 -15.25
CA ILE A 22 25.60 -17.41 -14.37
C ILE A 22 26.01 -17.93 -12.99
N SER A 23 25.55 -17.25 -11.93
CA SER A 23 25.64 -17.75 -10.55
C SER A 23 24.35 -18.44 -10.15
N VAL A 24 24.44 -19.58 -9.46
CA VAL A 24 23.29 -20.31 -8.93
C VAL A 24 23.50 -20.50 -7.43
N THR A 25 22.60 -19.94 -6.65
CA THR A 25 22.56 -20.13 -5.19
C THR A 25 21.44 -21.09 -4.85
N LEU A 26 21.77 -22.17 -4.15
CA LEU A 26 20.79 -23.12 -3.60
C LEU A 26 20.66 -22.82 -2.11
N ASP A 27 19.45 -22.49 -1.67
CA ASP A 27 19.13 -22.30 -0.25
C ASP A 27 18.07 -23.32 0.15
N ALA A 28 18.36 -24.07 1.21
CA ALA A 28 17.46 -25.08 1.76
C ALA A 28 16.61 -24.53 2.93
N LYS A 29 16.83 -23.27 3.33
CA LYS A 29 16.10 -22.65 4.43
C LYS A 29 14.80 -22.02 3.94
N LEU A 30 13.69 -22.36 4.58
CA LEU A 30 12.43 -21.63 4.41
C LEU A 30 12.61 -20.18 4.89
N ARG A 31 12.19 -19.23 4.06
CA ARG A 31 12.29 -17.79 4.31
C ARG A 31 10.90 -17.17 4.31
N SER A 32 10.67 -16.23 5.22
CA SER A 32 9.49 -15.38 5.18
C SER A 32 9.63 -14.32 4.09
N ALA A 33 8.52 -13.63 3.78
CA ALA A 33 8.55 -12.48 2.87
C ALA A 33 9.50 -11.37 3.36
N ASP A 34 9.61 -11.18 4.68
CA ASP A 34 10.51 -10.18 5.27
C ASP A 34 11.98 -10.60 5.18
N ASP A 35 12.28 -11.89 5.37
CA ASP A 35 13.64 -12.43 5.17
C ASP A 35 14.08 -12.27 3.71
N LEU A 36 13.17 -12.47 2.75
CA LEU A 36 13.48 -12.26 1.33
C LEU A 36 13.74 -10.81 0.99
N ARG A 37 12.99 -9.86 1.57
CA ARG A 37 13.16 -8.42 1.31
C ARG A 37 14.54 -7.89 1.67
N ILE A 38 15.18 -8.47 2.68
CA ILE A 38 16.52 -8.06 3.12
C ILE A 38 17.65 -8.86 2.47
N GLU A 39 17.33 -9.82 1.60
CA GLU A 39 18.34 -10.64 0.95
C GLU A 39 19.13 -9.80 -0.06
N PRO A 40 20.47 -9.80 0.01
CA PRO A 40 21.30 -9.02 -0.91
C PRO A 40 21.00 -9.34 -2.38
N GLY A 41 20.84 -8.29 -3.19
CA GLY A 41 20.50 -8.39 -4.61
C GLY A 41 19.00 -8.65 -4.83
N ILE A 42 18.58 -9.90 -4.61
CA ILE A 42 17.23 -10.36 -4.96
C ILE A 42 16.11 -9.72 -4.13
N GLY A 43 16.38 -9.25 -2.91
CA GLY A 43 15.35 -8.69 -2.03
C GLY A 43 14.69 -7.42 -2.57
N ASN A 44 15.44 -6.65 -3.35
CA ASN A 44 14.96 -5.45 -4.04
C ASN A 44 14.63 -5.69 -5.51
N ALA A 45 14.83 -6.90 -6.03
CA ALA A 45 14.51 -7.19 -7.42
C ALA A 45 13.00 -7.11 -7.63
N VAL A 46 12.59 -6.54 -8.77
CA VAL A 46 11.19 -6.28 -9.10
C VAL A 46 10.78 -7.00 -10.38
N LEU A 47 9.52 -7.43 -10.44
CA LEU A 47 8.92 -7.89 -11.69
C LEU A 47 8.65 -6.66 -12.55
N GLU A 48 9.23 -6.64 -13.75
CA GLU A 48 8.92 -5.62 -14.74
C GLU A 48 7.56 -5.94 -15.36
N GLU A 49 6.55 -5.11 -15.08
CA GLU A 49 5.23 -5.27 -15.66
C GLU A 49 5.25 -4.98 -17.16
N GLU A 50 4.51 -5.76 -17.95
CA GLU A 50 4.36 -5.53 -19.40
C GLU A 50 3.69 -4.19 -19.73
N ASN A 51 3.03 -3.55 -18.76
CA ASN A 51 2.41 -2.25 -18.94
C ASN A 51 3.27 -1.14 -18.31
N PRO A 52 3.98 -0.33 -19.12
CA PRO A 52 4.82 0.76 -18.60
C PRO A 52 4.04 1.89 -17.91
N ASN A 53 2.70 1.88 -17.98
CA ASN A 53 1.84 2.85 -17.30
C ASN A 53 1.23 2.33 -15.99
N ALA A 54 1.52 1.08 -15.59
CA ALA A 54 1.13 0.58 -14.30
C ALA A 54 2.11 1.12 -13.25
N ASP A 55 1.63 1.94 -12.32
CA ASP A 55 2.40 2.52 -11.21
C ASP A 55 2.86 1.49 -10.15
N GLY A 56 2.91 0.20 -10.51
CA GLY A 56 3.24 -0.90 -9.62
C GLY A 56 4.56 -1.55 -9.98
N THR A 57 5.56 -1.43 -9.11
CA THR A 57 6.69 -2.38 -9.09
C THR A 57 6.36 -3.49 -8.09
N THR A 58 6.13 -4.71 -8.57
CA THR A 58 5.92 -5.85 -7.68
C THR A 58 7.28 -6.38 -7.22
N THR A 59 7.56 -6.31 -5.92
CA THR A 59 8.82 -6.82 -5.36
C THR A 59 8.92 -8.34 -5.45
N THR A 60 10.13 -8.92 -5.40
CA THR A 60 10.31 -10.38 -5.46
C THR A 60 9.53 -11.11 -4.35
N ALA A 61 9.58 -10.61 -3.12
CA ALA A 61 8.85 -11.21 -2.01
C ALA A 61 7.33 -11.17 -2.24
N GLU A 62 6.81 -10.03 -2.70
CA GLU A 62 5.38 -9.88 -3.01
C GLU A 62 4.96 -10.77 -4.16
N TYR A 63 5.76 -10.83 -5.23
CA TYR A 63 5.49 -11.68 -6.38
C TYR A 63 5.41 -13.14 -5.97
N LEU A 64 6.45 -13.69 -5.31
CA LEU A 64 6.47 -15.09 -4.90
C LEU A 64 5.31 -15.45 -3.96
N PHE A 65 5.05 -14.64 -2.93
CA PHE A 65 3.99 -14.95 -1.96
C PHE A 65 2.58 -14.73 -2.51
N SER A 66 2.41 -13.88 -3.53
CA SER A 66 1.11 -13.67 -4.19
C SER A 66 0.85 -14.65 -5.33
N SER A 67 1.89 -15.16 -6.00
CA SER A 67 1.77 -16.04 -7.15
C SER A 67 1.85 -17.53 -6.80
N LEU A 68 2.48 -17.93 -5.70
CA LEU A 68 2.62 -19.35 -5.38
C LEU A 68 1.28 -20.01 -5.04
N LYS A 69 0.90 -21.07 -5.78
CA LYS A 69 -0.34 -21.81 -5.56
C LYS A 69 -0.46 -22.36 -4.13
N GLN A 70 0.64 -22.86 -3.57
CA GLN A 70 0.67 -23.45 -2.23
C GLN A 70 0.41 -22.42 -1.12
N LEU A 71 0.63 -21.13 -1.39
CA LEU A 71 0.42 -20.04 -0.44
C LEU A 71 -0.88 -19.27 -0.71
N ALA A 72 -1.53 -19.53 -1.85
CA ALA A 72 -2.79 -18.91 -2.18
C ALA A 72 -3.86 -19.36 -1.17
N THR A 73 -4.30 -18.43 -0.32
CA THR A 73 -5.51 -18.63 0.47
C THR A 73 -6.68 -18.78 -0.49
N ALA A 74 -7.53 -19.79 -0.29
CA ALA A 74 -8.74 -20.03 -1.07
C ALA A 74 -9.83 -18.96 -0.81
N THR A 75 -9.46 -17.69 -0.90
CA THR A 75 -10.40 -16.57 -0.99
C THR A 75 -10.90 -16.52 -2.42
N GLU A 76 -12.19 -16.80 -2.61
CA GLU A 76 -12.89 -17.01 -3.88
C GLU A 76 -12.78 -15.85 -4.89
N ASP A 77 -12.29 -14.67 -4.49
CA ASP A 77 -12.29 -13.46 -5.33
C ASP A 77 -10.92 -13.06 -5.91
N ARG A 78 -9.84 -13.84 -5.70
CA ARG A 78 -8.58 -13.55 -6.39
C ARG A 78 -8.60 -14.15 -7.80
N PRO A 79 -8.47 -13.34 -8.87
CA PRO A 79 -8.29 -13.88 -10.21
C PRO A 79 -7.04 -14.77 -10.19
N LEU A 80 -7.22 -16.06 -10.49
CA LEU A 80 -6.16 -17.10 -10.53
C LEU A 80 -5.12 -16.87 -11.64
N ILE A 81 -5.07 -15.68 -12.22
CA ILE A 81 -4.20 -15.34 -13.34
C ILE A 81 -2.79 -15.13 -12.81
N GLY A 82 -1.85 -15.94 -13.30
CA GLY A 82 -0.42 -15.81 -12.97
C GLY A 82 0.04 -16.63 -11.76
N LEU A 83 -0.74 -17.62 -11.31
CA LEU A 83 -0.29 -18.54 -10.27
C LEU A 83 0.86 -19.46 -10.76
N MET A 84 1.86 -19.65 -9.92
CA MET A 84 3.08 -20.41 -10.15
C MET A 84 3.09 -21.70 -9.30
N ASP A 85 3.47 -22.82 -9.92
CA ASP A 85 3.70 -24.08 -9.23
C ASP A 85 5.11 -24.14 -8.59
N LEU A 86 5.30 -25.01 -7.60
CA LEU A 86 6.66 -25.35 -7.16
C LEU A 86 7.48 -25.88 -8.34
N TYR A 87 8.79 -25.65 -8.27
CA TYR A 87 9.77 -25.98 -9.31
C TYR A 87 9.59 -25.26 -10.66
N GLN A 88 8.60 -24.38 -10.78
CA GLN A 88 8.48 -23.49 -11.92
C GLN A 88 9.41 -22.27 -11.73
N PRO A 89 10.20 -21.87 -12.74
CA PRO A 89 10.96 -20.64 -12.68
C PRO A 89 10.02 -19.44 -12.73
N THR A 90 10.38 -18.37 -12.02
CA THR A 90 9.72 -17.08 -12.12
C THR A 90 9.91 -16.47 -13.50
N LYS A 91 9.07 -15.48 -13.82
CA LYS A 91 9.47 -14.48 -14.81
C LYS A 91 10.79 -13.80 -14.39
N PRO A 92 11.60 -13.27 -15.32
CA PRO A 92 12.79 -12.51 -14.98
C PRO A 92 12.45 -11.33 -14.07
N LEU A 93 13.24 -11.19 -13.00
CA LEU A 93 13.13 -10.11 -12.02
C LEU A 93 14.34 -9.19 -12.22
N ARG A 94 14.11 -7.89 -12.30
CA ARG A 94 15.17 -6.90 -12.47
C ARG A 94 15.65 -6.43 -11.10
N GLY A 95 16.89 -6.75 -10.75
CA GLY A 95 17.58 -6.15 -9.60
C GLY A 95 18.52 -5.02 -10.03
N ASP A 96 19.22 -4.44 -9.05
CA ASP A 96 20.14 -3.32 -9.27
C ASP A 96 21.41 -3.74 -10.02
N ASP A 97 21.86 -4.98 -9.82
CA ASP A 97 23.13 -5.53 -10.30
C ASP A 97 22.98 -6.65 -11.33
N ALA A 98 21.84 -7.34 -11.32
CA ALA A 98 21.60 -8.50 -12.16
C ALA A 98 20.12 -8.72 -12.47
N THR A 99 19.87 -9.61 -13.43
CA THR A 99 18.55 -10.21 -13.65
C THR A 99 18.46 -11.52 -12.87
N TYR A 100 17.41 -11.67 -12.09
CA TYR A 100 17.17 -12.82 -11.23
C TYR A 100 16.08 -13.71 -11.80
N ILE A 101 16.28 -15.02 -11.72
CA ILE A 101 15.25 -16.03 -11.96
C ILE A 101 15.23 -16.91 -10.71
N VAL A 102 14.06 -17.03 -10.10
CA VAL A 102 13.87 -17.78 -8.86
C VAL A 102 13.10 -19.04 -9.17
N ARG A 103 13.41 -20.11 -8.45
CA ARG A 103 12.62 -21.34 -8.48
C ARG A 103 12.35 -21.75 -7.06
N VAL A 104 11.07 -21.77 -6.68
CA VAL A 104 10.66 -22.16 -5.33
C VAL A 104 10.51 -23.66 -5.30
N VAL A 105 11.30 -24.33 -4.47
CA VAL A 105 11.30 -25.80 -4.34
C VAL A 105 10.39 -26.27 -3.21
N GLU A 106 10.16 -25.41 -2.23
CA GLU A 106 9.31 -25.68 -1.08
C GLU A 106 8.58 -24.41 -0.66
N ALA A 107 7.30 -24.53 -0.32
CA ALA A 107 6.50 -23.45 0.25
C ALA A 107 5.53 -24.05 1.26
N SER A 108 5.42 -23.41 2.42
CA SER A 108 4.52 -23.82 3.49
C SER A 108 3.66 -22.63 3.91
N PRO A 109 2.32 -22.79 4.01
CA PRO A 109 1.46 -21.76 4.59
C PRO A 109 1.95 -21.36 5.98
N ALA A 110 1.60 -20.14 6.39
CA ALA A 110 1.81 -19.73 7.77
C ALA A 110 1.12 -20.72 8.71
N HIS A 111 1.91 -21.42 9.52
CA HIS A 111 1.42 -22.35 10.54
C HIS A 111 1.67 -21.74 11.92
N PRO A 112 0.77 -22.02 12.89
CA PRO A 112 1.06 -21.66 14.28
C PRO A 112 2.35 -22.36 14.70
N LEU A 113 3.19 -21.62 15.42
CA LEU A 113 4.38 -22.22 16.00
C LEU A 113 3.98 -23.20 17.09
N ASP A 114 4.68 -24.34 17.14
CA ASP A 114 4.39 -25.41 18.10
C ASP A 114 4.63 -24.96 19.55
N LYS A 115 5.47 -23.95 19.77
CA LYS A 115 5.84 -23.44 21.10
C LYS A 115 5.82 -21.93 21.16
N MET A 116 5.17 -21.41 22.21
CA MET A 116 5.17 -19.99 22.54
C MET A 116 6.59 -19.45 22.82
N ASP A 117 7.49 -20.31 23.33
CA ASP A 117 8.87 -19.92 23.64
C ASP A 117 9.63 -19.40 22.40
N ASP A 118 9.28 -19.88 21.20
CA ASP A 118 9.93 -19.47 19.95
C ASP A 118 9.58 -18.03 19.53
N VAL A 119 8.44 -17.50 19.99
CA VAL A 119 8.00 -16.11 19.74
C VAL A 119 8.07 -15.20 20.96
N LYS A 120 8.33 -15.76 22.15
CA LYS A 120 8.26 -15.02 23.41
C LYS A 120 9.09 -13.74 23.37
N GLU A 121 10.33 -13.82 22.93
CA GLU A 121 11.20 -12.64 22.84
C GLU A 121 10.66 -11.59 21.86
N GLN A 122 10.16 -12.03 20.70
CA GLN A 122 9.57 -11.14 19.70
C GLN A 122 8.32 -10.44 20.25
N VAL A 123 7.42 -11.20 20.89
CA VAL A 123 6.21 -10.67 21.52
C VAL A 123 6.56 -9.68 22.64
N GLU A 124 7.52 -10.00 23.50
CA GLU A 124 7.99 -9.10 24.55
C GLU A 124 8.55 -7.78 23.97
N ARG A 125 9.34 -7.87 22.89
CA ARG A 125 9.85 -6.68 22.18
C ARG A 125 8.71 -5.85 21.60
N ASP A 126 7.74 -6.47 20.97
CA ASP A 126 6.59 -5.79 20.34
C ASP A 126 5.67 -5.16 21.38
N VAL A 127 5.42 -5.83 22.51
CA VAL A 127 4.67 -5.29 23.64
C VAL A 127 5.40 -4.09 24.24
N ARG A 128 6.71 -4.20 24.50
CA ARG A 128 7.52 -3.09 25.02
C ARG A 128 7.50 -1.89 24.07
N ARG A 129 7.64 -2.14 22.77
CA ARG A 129 7.56 -1.13 21.72
C ARG A 129 6.20 -0.45 21.69
N LYS A 130 5.11 -1.22 21.75
CA LYS A 130 3.74 -0.69 21.81
C LYS A 130 3.52 0.19 23.05
N HIS A 131 3.99 -0.24 24.21
CA HIS A 131 3.91 0.57 25.43
C HIS A 131 4.75 1.85 25.34
N ALA A 132 5.97 1.78 24.81
CA ALA A 132 6.81 2.96 24.59
C ALA A 132 6.14 3.95 23.64
N PHE A 133 5.53 3.45 22.55
CA PHE A 133 4.80 4.28 21.60
C PHE A 133 3.57 4.95 22.23
N ALA A 134 2.81 4.22 23.05
CA ALA A 134 1.68 4.80 23.78
C ALA A 134 2.13 5.93 24.73
N LYS A 135 3.21 5.73 25.49
CA LYS A 135 3.80 6.78 26.33
C LYS A 135 4.30 7.97 25.52
N ALA A 136 4.83 7.74 24.32
CA ALA A 136 5.26 8.82 23.42
C ALA A 136 4.06 9.65 22.93
N ILE A 137 2.89 9.03 22.70
CA ILE A 137 1.65 9.76 22.39
C ILE A 137 1.22 10.61 23.60
N GLU A 138 1.21 10.04 24.80
CA GLU A 138 0.83 10.77 26.03
C GLU A 138 1.77 11.97 26.29
N ALA A 139 3.07 11.81 26.06
CA ALA A 139 4.04 12.90 26.14
C ALA A 139 3.83 13.95 25.04
N ALA A 140 3.47 13.53 23.82
CA ALA A 140 3.13 14.46 22.75
C ALA A 140 1.86 15.27 23.09
N ASP A 141 0.86 14.65 23.73
CA ASP A 141 -0.33 15.35 24.22
C ASP A 141 0.01 16.40 25.28
N SER A 142 0.99 16.15 26.16
CA SER A 142 1.43 17.16 27.12
C SER A 142 2.12 18.34 26.41
N VAL A 143 2.98 18.06 25.44
CA VAL A 143 3.65 19.10 24.62
C VAL A 143 2.62 19.97 23.89
N VAL A 144 1.56 19.39 23.32
CA VAL A 144 0.49 20.16 22.67
C VAL A 144 -0.21 21.10 23.66
N LYS A 145 -0.45 20.65 24.89
CA LYS A 145 -1.08 21.46 25.94
C LYS A 145 -0.15 22.57 26.43
N ASP A 146 1.12 22.27 26.65
CA ASP A 146 2.12 23.24 27.10
C ASP A 146 2.37 24.32 26.04
N ALA A 147 2.31 23.94 24.76
CA ALA A 147 2.42 24.85 23.62
C ALA A 147 1.18 25.74 23.41
N ALA A 148 0.12 25.62 24.20
CA ALA A 148 -1.12 26.40 23.99
C ALA A 148 -0.94 27.92 24.18
N GLY A 149 0.14 28.35 24.86
CA GLY A 149 0.42 29.75 25.16
C GLY A 149 1.07 30.56 24.01
N PRO A 150 1.26 31.88 24.24
CA PRO A 150 2.00 32.74 23.32
C PRO A 150 3.46 32.28 23.25
N GLY A 151 3.88 31.79 22.08
CA GLY A 151 5.19 31.18 21.83
C GLY A 151 5.13 29.79 21.20
N GLY A 152 3.98 29.10 21.29
CA GLY A 152 3.77 27.82 20.62
C GLY A 152 4.78 26.75 21.02
N LEU A 153 5.13 25.87 20.09
CA LEU A 153 6.12 24.81 20.32
C LEU A 153 7.50 25.36 20.74
N SER A 154 7.87 26.56 20.32
CA SER A 154 9.17 27.16 20.67
C SER A 154 9.32 27.49 22.16
N ALA A 155 8.21 27.58 22.89
CA ALA A 155 8.19 27.84 24.33
C ALA A 155 8.26 26.56 25.19
N VAL A 156 8.16 25.37 24.58
CA VAL A 156 8.16 24.10 25.33
C VAL A 156 9.60 23.68 25.65
N ALA A 157 9.96 23.74 26.93
CA ALA A 157 11.30 23.36 27.40
C ALA A 157 11.57 21.85 27.27
N GLY A 158 12.83 21.48 27.04
CA GLY A 158 13.27 20.08 27.03
C GLY A 158 13.02 19.32 25.72
N HIS A 159 12.43 19.96 24.71
CA HIS A 159 12.19 19.37 23.40
C HIS A 159 13.00 20.07 22.30
N LYS A 160 13.55 19.29 21.37
CA LYS A 160 14.18 19.84 20.16
C LYS A 160 13.07 20.23 19.18
N VAL A 161 12.83 21.53 19.03
CA VAL A 161 11.95 22.06 17.99
C VAL A 161 12.71 22.12 16.69
N LEU A 162 12.16 21.52 15.64
CA LEU A 162 12.69 21.58 14.28
C LEU A 162 11.74 22.40 13.42
N THR A 163 12.28 23.28 12.60
CA THR A 163 11.49 24.11 11.69
C THR A 163 11.70 23.62 10.27
N SER A 164 10.61 23.29 9.57
CA SER A 164 10.69 22.81 8.18
C SER A 164 11.06 23.88 7.16
N GLY A 165 11.07 25.15 7.57
CA GLY A 165 11.01 26.26 6.63
C GLY A 165 9.67 26.31 5.89
N TRP A 166 9.65 27.11 4.83
CA TRP A 166 8.47 27.30 3.99
C TRP A 166 8.26 26.09 3.07
N PHE A 167 7.07 25.50 3.04
CA PHE A 167 6.76 24.35 2.18
C PHE A 167 5.46 24.56 1.40
N GLY A 168 5.49 24.23 0.12
CA GLY A 168 4.34 24.35 -0.80
C GLY A 168 3.88 23.00 -1.34
N ALA A 169 2.93 23.04 -2.28
CA ALA A 169 2.50 21.85 -3.03
C ALA A 169 3.64 21.39 -3.95
N GLY A 170 4.51 20.51 -3.46
CA GLY A 170 5.60 19.92 -4.26
C GLY A 170 6.86 19.54 -3.48
N SER A 171 7.05 19.99 -2.24
CA SER A 171 8.18 19.55 -1.41
C SER A 171 8.02 19.96 0.05
N PRO A 172 7.63 19.03 0.95
CA PRO A 172 7.95 19.16 2.36
C PRO A 172 9.38 18.65 2.56
N MET A 173 10.39 19.46 2.21
CA MET A 173 11.75 19.14 2.64
C MET A 173 11.89 19.61 4.09
N LEU A 174 11.72 18.68 5.02
CA LEU A 174 12.27 18.82 6.36
C LEU A 174 13.80 18.68 6.26
N ALA A 175 14.46 19.71 5.75
CA ALA A 175 15.90 19.72 5.51
C ALA A 175 16.71 19.40 6.79
N ASP A 176 16.16 19.76 7.96
CA ASP A 176 16.78 19.56 9.27
C ASP A 176 16.38 18.26 9.99
N VAL A 177 15.69 17.34 9.31
CA VAL A 177 15.43 15.98 9.82
C VAL A 177 16.24 14.99 8.98
N PRO A 178 17.51 14.70 9.34
CA PRO A 178 18.38 13.78 8.59
C PRO A 178 17.77 12.39 8.38
N GLU A 179 16.94 11.94 9.32
CA GLU A 179 16.23 10.66 9.23
C GLU A 179 15.00 10.71 8.29
N ALA A 180 14.49 11.90 7.92
CA ALA A 180 13.29 12.05 7.09
C ALA A 180 13.52 11.84 5.59
N ALA A 181 14.76 11.61 5.15
CA ALA A 181 15.10 11.34 3.74
C ALA A 181 14.34 10.12 3.15
N GLY A 182 13.72 9.27 3.98
CA GLY A 182 12.77 8.23 3.56
C GLY A 182 11.35 8.36 4.11
N TYR A 183 11.06 9.34 4.96
CA TYR A 183 9.76 9.52 5.63
C TYR A 183 8.93 10.69 5.08
N GLY A 184 9.39 11.36 4.02
CA GLY A 184 8.70 12.50 3.40
C GLY A 184 7.20 12.22 3.21
N ASN A 185 6.86 11.10 2.57
CA ASN A 185 5.48 10.70 2.32
C ASN A 185 4.66 10.42 3.60
N LEU A 186 5.29 9.96 4.67
CA LEU A 186 4.63 9.67 5.95
C LEU A 186 4.30 10.95 6.74
N LEU A 187 5.01 12.04 6.45
CA LEU A 187 4.77 13.36 7.06
C LEU A 187 3.83 14.22 6.20
N VAL A 188 3.86 14.05 4.89
CA VAL A 188 3.02 14.77 3.91
C VAL A 188 1.54 14.71 4.28
N THR A 189 0.97 13.52 4.40
CA THR A 189 -0.49 13.36 4.58
C THR A 189 -0.99 13.96 5.91
N PRO A 190 -0.36 13.72 7.06
CA PRO A 190 -0.73 14.36 8.33
C PRO A 190 -0.59 15.89 8.29
N ILE A 191 0.51 16.41 7.70
CA ILE A 191 0.74 17.86 7.58
C ILE A 191 -0.32 18.52 6.68
N PHE A 192 -0.76 17.86 5.61
CA PHE A 192 -1.89 18.35 4.80
C PHE A 192 -3.23 18.26 5.54
N GLY A 193 -3.42 17.25 6.40
CA GLY A 193 -4.57 17.16 7.30
C GLY A 193 -4.65 18.35 8.27
N LEU A 194 -3.50 18.80 8.78
CA LEU A 194 -3.39 20.02 9.57
C LEU A 194 -3.90 21.24 8.78
N GLN A 195 -3.54 21.40 7.51
CA GLN A 195 -4.00 22.53 6.67
C GLN A 195 -5.52 22.57 6.45
N ARG A 196 -6.19 21.40 6.35
CA ARG A 196 -7.64 21.29 6.03
C ARG A 196 -8.60 21.95 7.03
N GLY A 197 -8.11 22.43 8.17
CA GLY A 197 -8.94 23.13 9.18
C GLY A 197 -8.48 24.55 9.51
N VAL A 198 -7.48 25.09 8.80
CA VAL A 198 -7.06 26.49 8.99
C VAL A 198 -8.00 27.36 8.17
N ALA A 199 -9.14 27.72 8.76
CA ALA A 199 -9.92 28.85 8.26
C ALA A 199 -9.05 30.11 8.39
N SER A 200 -9.11 31.00 7.41
CA SER A 200 -8.24 32.17 7.20
C SER A 200 -8.24 33.24 8.32
N LYS A 201 -8.76 32.94 9.51
CA LYS A 201 -8.93 33.87 10.64
C LYS A 201 -8.62 33.27 12.03
N SER A 202 -8.01 32.09 12.14
CA SER A 202 -7.55 31.61 13.46
C SER A 202 -6.29 32.36 13.89
N GLU A 203 -6.37 33.12 14.98
CA GLU A 203 -5.21 33.81 15.60
C GLU A 203 -4.23 32.83 16.24
N LEU A 204 -4.65 31.59 16.51
CA LEU A 204 -3.80 30.58 17.14
C LEU A 204 -3.24 29.58 16.11
N PRO A 205 -1.95 29.20 16.24
CA PRO A 205 -1.33 28.13 15.44
C PRO A 205 -2.10 26.82 15.62
N LYS A 206 -2.40 26.13 14.52
CA LYS A 206 -3.01 24.80 14.59
C LYS A 206 -1.93 23.75 14.88
N ARG A 207 -2.20 22.87 15.83
CA ARG A 207 -1.29 21.82 16.29
C ARG A 207 -1.93 20.45 16.13
N ASP A 208 -1.11 19.43 15.85
CA ASP A 208 -1.55 18.04 15.80
C ASP A 208 -0.37 17.09 16.06
N ILE A 209 -0.72 15.87 16.46
CA ILE A 209 0.22 14.79 16.75
C ILE A 209 0.34 13.90 15.52
N ILE A 210 1.54 13.87 14.95
CA ILE A 210 1.88 13.01 13.83
C ILE A 210 2.44 11.69 14.36
N LYS A 211 1.70 10.60 14.10
CA LYS A 211 2.04 9.24 14.50
C LYS A 211 2.81 8.54 13.38
N LEU A 212 4.10 8.33 13.57
CA LEU A 212 4.96 7.59 12.63
C LEU A 212 5.09 6.14 13.11
N GLN A 213 4.03 5.36 12.89
CA GLN A 213 3.91 3.99 13.43
C GLN A 213 5.00 3.05 12.91
N THR A 214 5.38 3.15 11.64
CA THR A 214 6.41 2.30 11.01
C THR A 214 7.76 2.39 11.70
N VAL A 215 8.07 3.54 12.32
CA VAL A 215 9.32 3.79 13.06
C VAL A 215 9.12 3.96 14.56
N ASN A 216 7.89 3.80 15.06
CA ASN A 216 7.53 4.01 16.46
C ASN A 216 7.94 5.38 17.00
N LYS A 217 7.83 6.43 16.17
CA LYS A 217 8.09 7.82 16.56
C LYS A 217 6.79 8.61 16.59
N VAL A 218 6.73 9.60 17.46
CA VAL A 218 5.63 10.56 17.54
C VAL A 218 6.24 11.95 17.42
N ALA A 219 5.65 12.78 16.55
CA ALA A 219 6.03 14.17 16.40
C ALA A 219 4.83 15.05 16.73
N VAL A 220 5.09 16.23 17.28
CA VAL A 220 4.08 17.29 17.39
C VAL A 220 4.41 18.32 16.32
N ALA A 221 3.43 18.65 15.50
CA ALA A 221 3.56 19.65 14.46
C ALA A 221 2.69 20.85 14.79
N GLU A 222 3.22 22.04 14.54
CA GLU A 222 2.53 23.32 14.63
C GLU A 222 2.63 24.02 13.28
N LEU A 223 1.48 24.47 12.76
CA LEU A 223 1.45 25.33 11.58
C LEU A 223 1.61 26.79 11.99
N PHE A 224 2.64 27.44 11.46
CA PHE A 224 2.92 28.86 11.66
C PHE A 224 2.84 29.61 10.33
N ASP A 225 2.30 30.84 10.35
CA ASP A 225 2.21 31.77 9.21
C ASP A 225 1.64 31.14 7.91
N VAL A 226 0.46 30.51 8.02
CA VAL A 226 -0.20 29.87 6.86
C VAL A 226 -0.73 30.93 5.91
N LYS A 227 -0.09 31.03 4.73
CA LYS A 227 -0.51 31.91 3.63
C LYS A 227 -0.96 31.08 2.44
N THR A 228 -2.08 31.48 1.83
CA THR A 228 -2.49 30.92 0.55
C THR A 228 -1.72 31.63 -0.56
N GLU A 229 -0.80 30.93 -1.22
CA GLU A 229 -0.15 31.44 -2.45
C GLU A 229 -1.05 31.41 -3.68
N LEU A 230 -2.10 30.59 -3.65
CA LEU A 230 -3.03 30.48 -4.74
C LEU A 230 -3.91 31.73 -4.82
N THR A 231 -3.91 32.35 -5.99
CA THR A 231 -4.93 33.35 -6.32
C THR A 231 -6.33 32.72 -6.24
N PRO A 232 -7.41 33.51 -6.03
CA PRO A 232 -8.77 32.99 -6.01
C PRO A 232 -9.14 32.20 -7.28
N SER A 233 -8.63 32.61 -8.45
CA SER A 233 -8.87 31.93 -9.73
C SER A 233 -8.14 30.58 -9.80
N GLN A 234 -6.87 30.51 -9.40
CA GLN A 234 -6.12 29.24 -9.30
C GLN A 234 -6.79 28.28 -8.31
N SER A 235 -7.23 28.78 -7.16
CA SER A 235 -7.96 27.98 -6.17
C SER A 235 -9.27 27.43 -6.72
N ALA A 236 -10.02 28.24 -7.48
CA ALA A 236 -11.25 27.79 -8.14
C ALA A 236 -10.97 26.75 -9.24
N GLY A 237 -9.91 26.93 -10.02
CA GLY A 237 -9.46 25.99 -11.04
C GLY A 237 -9.06 24.63 -10.45
N ILE A 238 -8.26 24.61 -9.39
CA ILE A 238 -7.86 23.38 -8.70
C ILE A 238 -9.08 22.66 -8.11
N ARG A 239 -10.02 23.39 -7.48
CA ARG A 239 -11.26 22.80 -6.96
C ARG A 239 -12.12 22.19 -8.07
N SER A 240 -12.24 22.87 -9.21
CA SER A 240 -12.98 22.37 -10.37
C SER A 240 -12.32 21.10 -10.94
N TYR A 241 -11.00 21.11 -11.12
CA TYR A 241 -10.24 19.96 -11.59
C TYR A 241 -10.32 18.77 -10.64
N ALA A 242 -10.15 18.99 -9.33
CA ALA A 242 -10.31 17.94 -8.32
C ALA A 242 -11.74 17.37 -8.32
N GLY A 243 -12.76 18.23 -8.47
CA GLY A 243 -14.14 17.81 -8.62
C GLY A 243 -14.37 16.93 -9.85
N GLN A 244 -13.75 17.28 -10.99
CA GLN A 244 -13.78 16.46 -12.19
C GLN A 244 -13.09 15.11 -11.99
N MET A 245 -11.91 15.08 -11.35
CA MET A 245 -11.19 13.84 -11.05
C MET A 245 -11.98 12.91 -10.13
N VAL A 246 -12.57 13.44 -9.05
CA VAL A 246 -13.42 12.66 -8.15
C VAL A 246 -14.66 12.15 -8.88
N SER A 247 -15.30 13.00 -9.70
CA SER A 247 -16.45 12.60 -10.51
C SER A 247 -16.08 11.51 -11.51
N GLN A 248 -14.91 11.61 -12.17
CA GLN A 248 -14.43 10.58 -13.08
C GLN A 248 -14.13 9.28 -12.35
N GLN A 249 -13.41 9.33 -11.22
CA GLN A 249 -13.15 8.14 -10.39
C GLN A 249 -14.44 7.49 -9.91
N MET A 250 -15.42 8.27 -9.45
CA MET A 250 -16.73 7.76 -9.05
C MET A 250 -17.46 7.14 -10.24
N MET A 251 -17.52 7.82 -11.38
CA MET A 251 -18.11 7.27 -12.60
C MET A 251 -17.42 5.98 -13.03
N THR A 252 -16.09 5.93 -13.02
CA THR A 252 -15.34 4.71 -13.37
C THR A 252 -15.61 3.61 -12.35
N ARG A 253 -15.59 3.91 -11.05
CA ARG A 253 -15.85 2.91 -10.01
C ARG A 253 -17.27 2.38 -10.08
N ASP A 254 -18.25 3.25 -10.24
CA ASP A 254 -19.66 2.88 -10.30
C ASP A 254 -19.96 2.18 -11.63
N THR A 255 -19.40 2.65 -12.75
CA THR A 255 -19.50 1.95 -14.04
C THR A 255 -18.84 0.59 -13.98
N LEU A 256 -17.62 0.46 -13.46
CA LEU A 256 -16.96 -0.84 -13.32
C LEU A 256 -17.72 -1.75 -12.36
N ARG A 257 -18.21 -1.22 -11.24
CA ARG A 257 -19.05 -1.98 -10.32
C ARG A 257 -20.32 -2.48 -11.00
N ASP A 258 -21.05 -1.63 -11.71
CA ASP A 258 -22.28 -2.00 -12.43
C ASP A 258 -21.99 -2.87 -13.67
N TRP A 259 -20.80 -2.75 -14.25
CA TRP A 259 -20.36 -3.53 -15.39
C TRP A 259 -19.79 -4.90 -15.01
N PHE A 260 -19.30 -5.06 -13.79
CA PHE A 260 -18.76 -6.33 -13.30
C PHE A 260 -19.60 -6.97 -12.18
N ASP A 261 -20.67 -6.32 -11.74
CA ASP A 261 -21.66 -6.93 -10.88
C ASP A 261 -22.26 -8.18 -11.54
N THR A 262 -22.25 -9.29 -10.81
CA THR A 262 -22.64 -10.62 -11.31
C THR A 262 -24.05 -10.62 -11.89
N ALA A 263 -24.99 -9.92 -11.25
CA ALA A 263 -26.37 -9.83 -11.74
C ALA A 263 -26.45 -9.04 -13.05
N ALA A 264 -25.70 -7.94 -13.17
CA ALA A 264 -25.62 -7.17 -14.39
C ALA A 264 -24.92 -7.94 -15.53
N VAL A 265 -23.90 -8.76 -15.20
CA VAL A 265 -23.24 -9.66 -16.17
C VAL A 265 -24.24 -10.69 -16.68
N PHE A 266 -24.93 -11.42 -15.80
CA PHE A 266 -25.93 -12.42 -16.20
C PHE A 266 -27.04 -11.82 -17.07
N LYS A 267 -27.53 -10.64 -16.69
CA LYS A 267 -28.54 -9.91 -17.47
C LYS A 267 -28.05 -9.53 -18.87
N ARG A 268 -26.79 -9.11 -19.01
CA ARG A 268 -26.21 -8.71 -20.31
C ARG A 268 -25.79 -9.88 -21.18
N THR A 269 -25.22 -10.93 -20.59
CA THR A 269 -24.73 -12.11 -21.32
C THR A 269 -25.82 -13.13 -21.59
N GLY A 270 -26.98 -13.02 -20.92
CA GLY A 270 -28.02 -14.05 -20.97
C GLY A 270 -27.58 -15.37 -20.33
N TYR A 271 -26.51 -15.36 -19.54
CA TYR A 271 -25.99 -16.55 -18.89
C TYR A 271 -26.95 -17.00 -17.77
N VAL A 272 -27.35 -18.27 -17.82
CA VAL A 272 -28.10 -18.95 -16.77
C VAL A 272 -27.17 -19.98 -16.14
N PRO A 273 -26.79 -19.84 -14.85
CA PRO A 273 -25.94 -20.81 -14.18
C PRO A 273 -26.57 -22.21 -14.21
N ALA A 274 -25.77 -23.24 -14.48
CA ALA A 274 -26.24 -24.62 -14.62
C ALA A 274 -26.92 -25.18 -13.36
N ASP A 275 -26.59 -24.62 -12.19
CA ASP A 275 -27.09 -25.07 -10.90
C ASP A 275 -28.30 -24.26 -10.40
N GLN A 276 -28.74 -23.23 -11.13
CA GLN A 276 -29.99 -22.53 -10.81
C GLN A 276 -31.16 -23.25 -11.48
N PRO A 277 -32.14 -23.78 -10.72
CA PRO A 277 -33.35 -24.32 -11.31
C PRO A 277 -34.02 -23.20 -12.11
N ALA A 278 -34.33 -23.48 -13.38
CA ALA A 278 -34.91 -22.52 -14.31
C ALA A 278 -36.04 -21.75 -13.61
N GLN A 279 -35.81 -20.48 -13.29
CA GLN A 279 -36.85 -19.63 -12.73
C GLN A 279 -37.94 -19.56 -13.79
N ALA A 280 -39.13 -20.06 -13.43
CA ALA A 280 -40.30 -19.99 -14.28
C ALA A 280 -40.49 -18.53 -14.72
N PRO A 281 -40.77 -18.27 -16.01
CA PRO A 281 -40.89 -16.92 -16.53
C PRO A 281 -41.85 -16.12 -15.65
N GLU A 282 -41.36 -15.02 -15.07
CA GLU A 282 -42.21 -14.10 -14.31
C GLU A 282 -43.39 -13.74 -15.20
N LYS A 283 -44.60 -14.08 -14.74
CA LYS A 283 -45.83 -13.70 -15.44
C LYS A 283 -45.78 -12.19 -15.68
N PRO A 284 -46.12 -11.71 -16.90
CA PRO A 284 -46.12 -10.29 -17.21
C PRO A 284 -46.85 -9.54 -16.10
N ARG A 285 -46.15 -8.63 -15.42
CA ARG A 285 -46.75 -7.73 -14.44
C ARG A 285 -47.87 -7.01 -15.17
N GLN A 286 -49.13 -7.33 -14.82
CA GLN A 286 -50.28 -6.59 -15.33
C GLN A 286 -50.04 -5.12 -15.00
N ALA A 287 -50.04 -4.28 -16.02
CA ALA A 287 -49.89 -2.84 -15.86
C ALA A 287 -50.93 -2.38 -14.83
N ALA A 288 -50.47 -1.75 -13.75
CA ALA A 288 -51.36 -1.16 -12.78
C ALA A 288 -52.28 -0.16 -13.54
N PRO A 289 -53.60 -0.19 -13.28
CA PRO A 289 -54.53 0.72 -13.94
C PRO A 289 -54.07 2.16 -13.71
N GLY A 290 -53.91 2.90 -14.81
CA GLY A 290 -53.33 4.22 -14.84
C GLY A 290 -53.99 5.16 -13.84
N SER A 291 -53.17 5.79 -13.00
CA SER A 291 -53.64 6.88 -12.14
C SER A 291 -54.14 8.03 -13.01
N PRO A 292 -55.31 8.62 -12.69
CA PRO A 292 -55.89 9.69 -13.50
C PRO A 292 -54.98 10.92 -13.49
N PHE A 293 -54.73 11.43 -14.69
CA PHE A 293 -53.98 12.65 -14.96
C PHE A 293 -54.79 13.85 -14.42
N MET A 294 -54.27 14.56 -13.42
CA MET A 294 -54.83 15.83 -12.96
C MET A 294 -54.09 16.97 -13.67
N PRO A 295 -54.75 17.73 -14.56
CA PRO A 295 -54.14 18.89 -15.21
C PRO A 295 -54.05 20.07 -14.23
N GLY A 296 -52.91 20.76 -14.25
CA GLY A 296 -52.70 22.10 -13.72
C GLY A 296 -52.18 23.00 -14.83
#